data_AF-A0A2S3QPE9-F1
#
_entry.id   AF-A0A2S3QPE9-F1
#
_cell.length_a   1.000
_cell.length_b   1.000
_cell.length_c   1.000
_cell.angle_alpha   90.00
_cell.angle_beta   90.00
_cell.angle_gamma   90.00
#
_symmetry.space_group_name_H-M   'P 1'
#
loop_
_entity.id
_entity.type
_entity.pdbx_description
1 polymer ?
#
loop_
_entity_poly.entity_id
_entity_poly.type
_entity_poly.pdbx_seq_one_letter_code
_entity_poly.pdbx_strand_id
1 'polypeptide(L)'
;MKIEPRDNTIIIGAGAGVPFGMPTGAELRDMMLKVKRPTAEMNSALNSCLNKRRRHYEETHYEEFLEMFKEANTISIDSFLSNQAEYINIIGKVSIANILLSLEKKSYENTKYSYCAVDRAYNSSTGSHKETKFYKDNWIQLLLNFLNPKDGDEKKFLDRISKINFVSFNYDRMLEQSLVEHYYHNYDNVRNGDWQNKYEELQEALSFRYVYGSLGKCIPKNIGNRSKRQNYIFSEQVKSMDLVNSAEGITLIRNDHEELDYSFINKSKNIFCLGFSFDEDNLKLLKLLEGEEMPSLYVTSLGLEEGVISKLDGRYNTYLDYKETLAPSHRIVHKRKIVDCNVSYFSSHNPSTDALRNLKL
;
A
#
# COMPACT_ATOMS: atom_id res chain seq x y z
N MET A 1 -19.26 -5.46 10.50
CA MET A 1 -19.67 -4.26 9.74
C MET A 1 -19.82 -4.69 8.28
N LYS A 2 -21.05 -4.71 7.75
CA LYS A 2 -21.28 -5.06 6.33
C LYS A 2 -20.76 -3.91 5.46
N ILE A 3 -19.96 -4.22 4.45
CA ILE A 3 -19.49 -3.22 3.48
C ILE A 3 -20.52 -3.16 2.37
N GLU A 4 -21.02 -1.96 2.10
CA GLU A 4 -21.85 -1.74 0.92
C GLU A 4 -20.99 -1.91 -0.34
N PRO A 5 -21.46 -2.67 -1.34
CA PRO A 5 -20.73 -2.85 -2.60
C PRO A 5 -20.48 -1.49 -3.26
N ARG A 6 -19.25 -1.28 -3.72
CA ARG A 6 -18.86 -0.08 -4.49
C ARG A 6 -18.51 -0.50 -5.91
N ASP A 7 -18.69 0.41 -6.86
CA ASP A 7 -18.47 0.11 -8.28
C ASP A 7 -17.02 -0.21 -8.61
N ASN A 8 -16.06 0.28 -7.83
CA ASN A 8 -14.64 0.12 -8.10
C ASN A 8 -13.89 -0.44 -6.89
N THR A 9 -13.03 -1.42 -7.13
CA THR A 9 -12.10 -1.96 -6.12
C THR A 9 -10.67 -1.82 -6.63
N ILE A 10 -9.77 -1.28 -5.80
CA ILE A 10 -8.33 -1.22 -6.06
C ILE A 10 -7.64 -2.20 -5.10
N ILE A 11 -6.99 -3.22 -5.66
CA ILE A 11 -6.17 -4.20 -4.95
C ILE A 11 -4.71 -3.77 -5.07
N ILE A 12 -4.03 -3.66 -3.93
CA ILE A 12 -2.67 -3.14 -3.83
C ILE A 12 -1.80 -4.25 -3.26
N GLY A 13 -0.82 -4.68 -4.04
CA GLY A 13 0.25 -5.57 -3.58
C GLY A 13 1.57 -4.86 -3.37
N ALA A 14 2.59 -5.61 -2.96
CA ALA A 14 3.87 -5.05 -2.52
C ALA A 14 4.59 -4.28 -3.63
N GLY A 15 4.40 -4.70 -4.89
CA GLY A 15 4.99 -4.03 -6.05
C GLY A 15 4.50 -2.59 -6.25
N ALA A 16 3.33 -2.21 -5.73
CA ALA A 16 2.78 -0.87 -5.92
C ALA A 16 3.54 0.20 -5.13
N GLY A 17 4.21 -0.19 -4.05
CA GLY A 17 5.00 0.68 -3.18
C GLY A 17 6.45 0.88 -3.63
N VAL A 18 6.97 0.04 -4.53
CA VAL A 18 8.38 0.07 -4.98
C VAL A 18 8.81 1.44 -5.53
N PRO A 19 8.03 2.15 -6.36
CA PRO A 19 8.41 3.49 -6.83
C PRO A 19 8.59 4.53 -5.73
N PHE A 20 8.11 4.24 -4.52
CA PHE A 20 8.16 5.12 -3.35
C PHE A 20 9.15 4.61 -2.29
N GLY A 21 9.99 3.62 -2.63
CA GLY A 21 11.00 3.07 -1.75
C GLY A 21 10.48 2.03 -0.75
N MET A 22 9.27 1.50 -0.96
CA MET A 22 8.75 0.37 -0.19
C MET A 22 9.21 -0.95 -0.82
N PRO A 23 9.45 -2.01 -0.04
CA PRO A 23 10.00 -3.25 -0.57
C PRO A 23 8.89 -4.15 -1.13
N THR A 24 9.23 -4.98 -2.10
CA THR A 24 8.48 -6.20 -2.41
C THR A 24 8.54 -7.20 -1.24
N GLY A 25 7.73 -8.25 -1.27
CA GLY A 25 7.79 -9.32 -0.25
C GLY A 25 9.17 -10.00 -0.19
N ALA A 26 9.82 -10.23 -1.33
CA ALA A 26 11.15 -10.81 -1.40
C ALA A 26 12.22 -9.85 -0.84
N GLU A 27 12.16 -8.57 -1.22
CA GLU A 27 13.08 -7.56 -0.67
C GLU A 27 12.90 -7.37 0.83
N LEU A 28 11.67 -7.41 1.34
CA LEU A 28 11.39 -7.32 2.77
C LEU A 28 12.01 -8.52 3.52
N ARG A 29 11.89 -9.73 2.98
CA ARG A 29 12.53 -10.93 3.52
C ARG A 29 14.05 -10.76 3.58
N ASP A 30 14.67 -10.29 2.51
CA ASP A 30 16.11 -10.04 2.46
C ASP A 30 16.55 -8.97 3.45
N MET A 31 15.75 -7.91 3.63
CA MET A 31 16.01 -6.87 4.62
C MET A 31 15.94 -7.42 6.05
N MET A 32 14.95 -8.28 6.35
CA MET A 32 14.86 -8.95 7.66
C MET A 32 16.10 -9.81 7.94
N LEU A 33 16.57 -10.59 6.96
CA LEU A 33 17.77 -11.42 7.11
C LEU A 33 19.08 -10.63 7.25
N LYS A 34 19.10 -9.36 6.81
CA LYS A 34 20.24 -8.44 6.97
C LYS A 34 20.31 -7.83 8.37
N VAL A 35 19.21 -7.77 9.11
CA VAL A 35 19.20 -7.33 10.51
C VAL A 35 19.75 -8.45 11.39
N LYS A 36 21.07 -8.48 11.60
CA LYS A 36 21.74 -9.54 12.36
C LYS A 36 21.48 -9.49 13.87
N ARG A 37 21.16 -8.30 14.39
CA ARG A 37 20.84 -8.08 15.80
C ARG A 37 19.69 -7.08 15.92
N PRO A 38 18.80 -7.24 16.91
CA PRO A 38 17.74 -6.29 17.18
C PRO A 38 18.33 -4.94 17.65
N THR A 39 17.68 -3.84 17.27
CA THR A 39 18.00 -2.51 17.82
C THR A 39 17.56 -2.40 19.29
N ALA A 40 17.96 -1.34 19.99
CA ALA A 40 17.50 -1.08 21.35
C ALA A 40 15.97 -0.96 21.42
N GLU A 41 15.36 -0.28 20.44
CA GLU A 41 13.93 -0.11 20.33
C GLU A 41 13.22 -1.45 20.04
N MET A 42 13.78 -2.28 19.16
CA MET A 42 13.27 -3.63 18.91
C MET A 42 13.35 -4.49 20.16
N ASN A 43 14.48 -4.50 20.88
CA ASN A 43 14.62 -5.25 22.13
C ASN A 43 13.58 -4.83 23.17
N SER A 44 13.34 -3.51 23.32
CA SER A 44 12.30 -2.99 24.20
C SER A 44 10.90 -3.42 23.77
N ALA A 45 10.61 -3.40 22.46
CA ALA A 45 9.33 -3.85 21.91
C ALA A 45 9.12 -5.37 22.08
N LEU A 46 10.13 -6.19 21.78
CA LEU A 46 10.10 -7.65 21.93
C LEU A 46 9.83 -8.04 23.39
N ASN A 47 10.57 -7.44 24.33
CA ASN A 47 10.32 -7.62 25.76
C ASN A 47 8.88 -7.26 26.13
N SER A 48 8.37 -6.13 25.62
CA SER A 48 7.00 -5.68 25.91
C SER A 48 5.94 -6.65 25.37
N CYS A 49 6.08 -7.11 24.12
CA CYS A 49 5.15 -8.06 23.49
C CYS A 49 5.17 -9.44 24.16
N LEU A 50 6.35 -9.95 24.53
CA LEU A 50 6.50 -11.27 25.14
C LEU A 50 6.12 -11.29 26.63
N ASN A 51 6.46 -10.24 27.39
CA ASN A 51 6.08 -10.14 28.80
C ASN A 51 4.57 -10.08 28.99
N LYS A 52 3.82 -9.42 28.09
CA LYS A 52 2.35 -9.46 28.06
C LYS A 52 1.79 -10.89 28.00
N ARG A 53 2.59 -11.85 27.51
CA ARG A 53 2.25 -13.28 27.37
C ARG A 53 2.97 -14.17 28.36
N ARG A 54 3.56 -13.59 29.42
CA ARG A 54 4.33 -14.29 30.46
C ARG A 54 5.51 -15.11 29.89
N ARG A 55 6.13 -14.62 28.81
CA ARG A 55 7.36 -15.18 28.23
C ARG A 55 8.50 -14.17 28.35
N HIS A 56 9.69 -14.66 28.68
CA HIS A 56 10.89 -13.85 28.68
C HIS A 56 11.49 -13.82 27.27
N TYR A 57 11.98 -12.65 26.86
CA TYR A 57 12.75 -12.51 25.64
C TYR A 57 14.23 -12.73 25.93
N GLU A 58 14.88 -13.52 25.09
CA GLU A 58 16.32 -13.78 25.13
C GLU A 58 16.86 -13.54 23.72
N GLU A 59 18.10 -13.03 23.61
CA GLU A 59 18.71 -12.70 22.32
C GLU A 59 18.85 -13.94 21.40
N THR A 60 19.03 -15.12 21.99
CA THR A 60 19.05 -16.42 21.32
C THR A 60 17.77 -16.73 20.54
N HIS A 61 16.60 -16.25 20.98
CA HIS A 61 15.36 -16.43 20.23
C HIS A 61 15.36 -15.68 18.89
N TYR A 62 16.07 -14.55 18.81
CA TYR A 62 16.20 -13.80 17.56
C TYR A 62 17.15 -14.51 16.59
N GLU A 63 18.23 -15.08 17.10
CA GLU A 63 19.16 -15.90 16.31
C GLU A 63 18.47 -17.15 15.75
N GLU A 64 17.70 -17.85 16.60
CA GLU A 64 16.86 -18.99 16.19
C GLU A 64 15.86 -18.58 15.09
N PHE A 65 15.16 -17.45 15.26
CA PHE A 65 14.27 -16.91 14.24
C PHE A 65 15.00 -16.71 12.90
N LEU A 66 16.19 -16.09 12.90
CA LEU A 66 16.95 -15.83 11.68
C LEU A 66 17.42 -17.12 11.00
N GLU A 67 17.84 -18.12 11.76
CA GLU A 67 18.25 -19.42 11.26
C GLU A 67 17.08 -20.12 10.57
N MET A 68 15.97 -20.28 11.29
CA MET A 68 14.74 -20.87 10.75
C MET A 68 14.22 -20.12 9.51
N PHE A 69 14.22 -18.78 9.56
CA PHE A 69 13.70 -17.95 8.47
C PHE A 69 14.59 -17.99 7.22
N LYS A 70 15.90 -18.14 7.40
CA LYS A 70 16.86 -18.30 6.32
C LYS A 70 16.69 -19.65 5.61
N GLU A 71 16.51 -20.71 6.39
CA GLU A 71 16.37 -22.08 5.89
C GLU A 71 14.98 -22.36 5.32
N ALA A 72 13.97 -21.61 5.73
CA ALA A 72 12.61 -21.72 5.21
C ALA A 72 12.57 -21.48 3.69
N ASN A 73 12.21 -22.52 2.95
CA ASN A 73 11.91 -22.45 1.52
C ASN A 73 10.45 -22.04 1.28
N THR A 74 9.97 -21.02 1.98
CA THR A 74 8.60 -20.50 1.82
C THR A 74 8.59 -19.33 0.84
N ILE A 75 7.53 -19.26 0.03
CA ILE A 75 7.37 -18.20 -0.97
C ILE A 75 7.03 -16.85 -0.31
N SER A 76 6.29 -16.86 0.80
CA SER A 76 5.87 -15.64 1.51
C SER A 76 6.28 -15.61 2.98
N ILE A 77 6.41 -14.40 3.52
CA ILE A 77 6.71 -14.14 4.94
C ILE A 77 5.53 -14.60 5.81
N ASP A 78 4.30 -14.34 5.37
CA ASP A 78 3.08 -14.75 6.09
C ASP A 78 2.96 -16.27 6.21
N SER A 79 3.26 -17.00 5.13
CA SER A 79 3.22 -18.48 5.13
C SER A 79 4.28 -19.06 6.08
N PHE A 80 5.46 -18.44 6.17
CA PHE A 80 6.44 -18.81 7.18
C PHE A 80 5.87 -18.60 8.58
N LEU A 81 5.49 -17.37 8.92
CA LEU A 81 5.08 -16.99 10.28
C LEU A 81 3.78 -17.67 10.73
N SER A 82 2.82 -17.93 9.85
CA SER A 82 1.55 -18.55 10.25
C SER A 82 1.74 -19.96 10.84
N ASN A 83 2.81 -20.65 10.44
CA ASN A 83 3.15 -22.01 10.83
C ASN A 83 4.18 -22.11 11.97
N GLN A 84 4.62 -20.99 12.57
CA GLN A 84 5.61 -21.03 13.65
C GLN A 84 5.00 -20.90 15.04
N ALA A 85 5.85 -21.19 16.03
CA ALA A 85 5.56 -20.91 17.43
C ALA A 85 5.27 -19.41 17.64
N GLU A 86 4.39 -19.12 18.60
CA GLU A 86 3.88 -17.77 18.84
C GLU A 86 4.97 -16.71 19.10
N TYR A 87 6.11 -17.08 19.70
CA TYR A 87 7.20 -16.13 19.96
C TYR A 87 7.97 -15.78 18.68
N ILE A 88 8.18 -16.75 17.78
CA ILE A 88 8.74 -16.55 16.44
C ILE A 88 7.84 -15.58 15.64
N ASN A 89 6.52 -15.70 15.79
CA ASN A 89 5.57 -14.78 15.15
C ASN A 89 5.70 -13.35 15.65
N ILE A 90 5.88 -13.17 16.96
CA ILE A 90 6.11 -11.84 17.56
C ILE A 90 7.42 -11.26 17.03
N ILE A 91 8.50 -12.04 16.97
CA ILE A 91 9.80 -11.60 16.46
C ILE A 91 9.70 -11.17 14.99
N GLY A 92 9.04 -11.99 14.16
CA GLY A 92 8.80 -11.68 12.75
C GLY A 92 8.01 -10.37 12.57
N LYS A 93 6.90 -10.22 13.30
CA LYS A 93 6.06 -9.00 13.24
C LYS A 93 6.79 -7.74 13.69
N VAL A 94 7.54 -7.79 14.79
CA VAL A 94 8.34 -6.65 15.24
C VAL A 94 9.44 -6.30 14.22
N SER A 95 10.04 -7.31 13.58
CA SER A 95 11.04 -7.11 12.53
C SER A 95 10.44 -6.43 11.28
N ILE A 96 9.26 -6.87 10.84
CA ILE A 96 8.49 -6.24 9.75
C ILE A 96 8.19 -4.78 10.11
N ALA A 97 7.63 -4.54 11.29
CA ALA A 97 7.27 -3.20 11.76
C ALA A 97 8.49 -2.26 11.81
N ASN A 98 9.62 -2.74 12.32
CA ASN A 98 10.85 -1.94 12.41
C ASN A 98 11.36 -1.48 11.03
N ILE A 99 11.38 -2.41 10.06
CA ILE A 99 11.84 -2.10 8.71
C ILE A 99 10.87 -1.15 8.02
N LEU A 100 9.57 -1.48 8.02
CA LEU A 100 8.60 -0.72 7.24
C LEU A 100 8.35 0.67 7.82
N LEU A 101 8.28 0.85 9.15
CA LEU A 101 8.18 2.20 9.75
C LEU A 101 9.38 3.09 9.38
N SER A 102 10.57 2.50 9.32
CA SER A 102 11.78 3.22 8.90
C SER A 102 11.72 3.63 7.43
N LEU A 103 11.16 2.77 6.57
CA LEU A 103 10.97 3.06 5.14
C LEU A 103 9.83 4.05 4.90
N GLU A 104 8.71 3.96 5.63
CA GLU A 104 7.62 4.95 5.57
C GLU A 104 8.14 6.34 5.93
N LYS A 105 8.95 6.45 6.98
CA LYS A 105 9.66 7.68 7.35
C LYS A 105 10.53 8.21 6.23
N LYS A 106 11.40 7.37 5.68
CA LYS A 106 12.31 7.77 4.60
C LYS A 106 11.55 8.17 3.33
N SER A 107 10.49 7.43 2.99
CA SER A 107 9.60 7.72 1.86
C SER A 107 8.96 9.09 2.05
N TYR A 108 8.39 9.34 3.23
CA TYR A 108 7.82 10.64 3.60
C TYR A 108 8.83 11.78 3.53
N GLU A 109 10.05 11.61 4.06
CA GLU A 109 11.10 12.62 4.00
C GLU A 109 11.48 12.96 2.55
N ASN A 110 11.47 11.97 1.66
CA ASN A 110 11.71 12.17 0.23
C ASN A 110 10.53 12.86 -0.48
N THR A 111 9.28 12.62 -0.06
CA THR A 111 8.07 13.18 -0.70
C THR A 111 7.63 14.53 -0.12
N LYS A 112 8.02 14.87 1.12
CA LYS A 112 7.70 16.12 1.81
C LYS A 112 8.07 17.38 1.03
N TYR A 113 9.09 17.28 0.18
CA TYR A 113 9.51 18.37 -0.71
C TYR A 113 8.71 18.46 -2.01
N SER A 114 7.84 17.49 -2.31
CA SER A 114 7.10 17.42 -3.57
C SER A 114 5.68 17.98 -3.44
N TYR A 115 4.88 17.55 -2.46
CA TYR A 115 3.48 17.99 -2.35
C TYR A 115 3.33 19.48 -2.01
N CYS A 116 4.18 20.03 -1.13
CA CYS A 116 4.13 21.46 -0.76
C CYS A 116 4.89 22.39 -1.73
N ALA A 117 5.57 21.85 -2.74
CA ALA A 117 6.38 22.64 -3.67
C ALA A 117 5.65 22.97 -4.98
N VAL A 118 4.66 22.18 -5.40
CA VAL A 118 3.90 22.46 -6.63
C VAL A 118 3.19 23.82 -6.55
N ASP A 119 2.63 24.18 -5.38
CA ASP A 119 2.01 25.50 -5.18
C ASP A 119 3.01 26.65 -5.05
N ARG A 120 4.25 26.38 -4.60
CA ARG A 120 5.29 27.42 -4.49
C ARG A 120 5.99 27.69 -5.81
N ALA A 121 6.17 26.66 -6.65
CA ALA A 121 6.80 26.79 -7.95
C ALA A 121 5.92 27.53 -8.97
N TYR A 122 4.59 27.48 -8.84
CA TYR A 122 3.69 28.21 -9.74
C TYR A 122 3.72 29.74 -9.53
N ASN A 123 4.23 30.21 -8.39
CA ASN A 123 4.26 31.63 -8.02
C ASN A 123 5.66 32.26 -8.01
N SER A 124 6.74 31.50 -8.28
CA SER A 124 8.10 32.07 -8.35
C SER A 124 8.54 32.25 -9.81
N SER A 125 8.35 33.44 -10.34
CA SER A 125 8.68 33.86 -11.72
C SER A 125 10.18 33.92 -12.05
N THR A 126 11.05 33.41 -11.18
CA THR A 126 12.52 33.55 -11.34
C THR A 126 13.12 32.23 -11.78
N GLY A 127 13.28 32.12 -13.10
CA GLY A 127 13.68 30.94 -13.84
C GLY A 127 14.98 30.28 -13.37
N SER A 128 14.89 28.96 -13.27
CA SER A 128 15.93 27.91 -13.39
C SER A 128 15.69 26.80 -12.36
N HIS A 129 14.48 26.25 -12.36
CA HIS A 129 14.23 25.00 -11.65
C HIS A 129 14.53 23.86 -12.60
N LYS A 130 15.59 23.11 -12.29
CA LYS A 130 15.75 21.73 -12.76
C LYS A 130 14.53 20.98 -12.23
N GLU A 131 13.48 20.91 -13.05
CA GLU A 131 12.32 20.08 -12.76
C GLU A 131 12.81 18.68 -12.42
N THR A 132 12.63 18.27 -11.17
CA THR A 132 12.83 16.87 -10.78
C THR A 132 11.71 16.07 -11.42
N LYS A 133 11.94 15.68 -12.68
CA LYS A 133 11.03 14.91 -13.56
C LYS A 133 10.45 13.65 -12.90
N PHE A 134 11.05 13.20 -11.81
CA PHE A 134 10.71 11.97 -11.09
C PHE A 134 9.31 11.96 -10.44
N TYR A 135 8.71 13.12 -10.16
CA TYR A 135 7.52 13.18 -9.29
C TYR A 135 6.20 13.59 -9.97
N LYS A 136 6.22 14.00 -11.25
CA LYS A 136 4.97 14.32 -11.97
C LYS A 136 4.17 13.08 -12.39
N ASP A 137 4.81 11.90 -12.40
CA ASP A 137 4.25 10.72 -13.06
C ASP A 137 4.34 9.46 -12.19
N ASN A 138 3.66 9.47 -11.04
CA ASN A 138 3.42 8.25 -10.26
C ASN A 138 1.92 7.98 -10.11
N TRP A 139 1.53 6.72 -9.87
CA TRP A 139 0.11 6.38 -9.82
C TRP A 139 -0.66 6.96 -8.66
N ILE A 140 -0.03 7.18 -7.51
CA ILE A 140 -0.69 7.84 -6.39
C ILE A 140 -1.08 9.25 -6.83
N GLN A 141 -0.17 9.99 -7.47
CA GLN A 141 -0.47 11.30 -8.01
C GLN A 141 -1.57 11.26 -9.08
N LEU A 142 -1.60 10.24 -9.94
CA LEU A 142 -2.70 10.11 -10.90
C LEU A 142 -4.03 9.78 -10.24
N LEU A 143 -4.05 8.90 -9.24
CA LEU A 143 -5.24 8.62 -8.44
C LEU A 143 -5.73 9.91 -7.78
N LEU A 144 -4.82 10.67 -7.15
CA LEU A 144 -5.14 11.95 -6.51
C LEU A 144 -5.68 12.97 -7.51
N ASN A 145 -5.05 13.13 -8.68
CA ASN A 145 -5.52 14.02 -9.73
C ASN A 145 -6.91 13.63 -10.23
N PHE A 146 -7.19 12.33 -10.29
CA PHE A 146 -8.48 11.81 -10.71
C PHE A 146 -9.56 12.05 -9.64
N LEU A 147 -9.23 11.84 -8.36
CA LEU A 147 -10.11 12.11 -7.23
C LEU A 147 -10.37 13.61 -7.06
N ASN A 148 -9.36 14.46 -7.27
CA ASN A 148 -9.44 15.89 -7.02
C ASN A 148 -10.40 16.58 -8.01
N PRO A 149 -11.46 17.25 -7.52
CA PRO A 149 -12.37 18.00 -8.39
C PRO A 149 -11.72 19.31 -8.85
N LYS A 150 -12.03 19.70 -10.09
CA LYS A 150 -11.42 20.89 -10.73
C LYS A 150 -11.78 22.21 -10.04
N ASP A 151 -12.89 22.25 -9.31
CA ASP A 151 -13.38 23.41 -8.57
C ASP A 151 -12.92 23.43 -7.11
N GLY A 152 -12.15 22.44 -6.67
CA GLY A 152 -11.66 22.36 -5.29
C GLY A 152 -12.73 22.01 -4.25
N ASP A 153 -13.88 21.46 -4.65
CA ASP A 153 -14.95 21.08 -3.72
C ASP A 153 -14.62 19.80 -2.93
N GLU A 154 -14.24 19.96 -1.66
CA GLU A 154 -13.98 18.88 -0.69
C GLU A 154 -15.05 17.78 -0.70
N LYS A 155 -16.34 18.13 -0.78
CA LYS A 155 -17.42 17.14 -0.72
C LYS A 155 -17.43 16.25 -1.95
N LYS A 156 -17.07 16.78 -3.12
CA LYS A 156 -16.93 15.97 -4.35
C LYS A 156 -15.74 15.03 -4.27
N PHE A 157 -14.65 15.43 -3.61
CA PHE A 157 -13.54 14.52 -3.33
C PHE A 157 -13.98 13.36 -2.43
N LEU A 158 -14.69 13.65 -1.33
CA LEU A 158 -15.24 12.62 -0.44
C LEU A 158 -16.24 11.70 -1.15
N ASP A 159 -17.15 12.25 -1.96
CA ASP A 159 -18.07 11.45 -2.77
C ASP A 159 -17.31 10.48 -3.69
N ARG A 160 -16.31 10.98 -4.42
CA ARG A 160 -15.51 10.17 -5.35
C ARG A 160 -14.74 9.07 -4.66
N ILE A 161 -14.08 9.36 -3.54
CA ILE A 161 -13.30 8.35 -2.83
C ILE A 161 -14.20 7.32 -2.12
N SER A 162 -15.41 7.73 -1.72
CA SER A 162 -16.43 6.84 -1.16
C SER A 162 -16.98 5.81 -2.16
N LYS A 163 -16.67 5.94 -3.45
CA LYS A 163 -17.05 5.00 -4.52
C LYS A 163 -15.96 3.96 -4.82
N ILE A 164 -14.86 3.97 -4.07
CA ILE A 164 -13.72 3.07 -4.26
C ILE A 164 -13.50 2.23 -3.01
N ASN A 165 -13.40 0.90 -3.16
CA ASN A 165 -12.85 0.03 -2.12
C ASN A 165 -11.34 -0.11 -2.32
N PHE A 166 -10.58 -0.07 -1.22
CA PHE A 166 -9.14 -0.34 -1.23
C PHE A 166 -8.89 -1.64 -0.49
N VAL A 167 -8.21 -2.59 -1.15
CA VAL A 167 -7.79 -3.86 -0.56
C VAL A 167 -6.27 -3.92 -0.63
N SER A 168 -5.60 -3.84 0.51
CA SER A 168 -4.15 -3.88 0.60
C SER A 168 -3.67 -5.22 1.12
N PHE A 169 -2.72 -5.82 0.40
CA PHE A 169 -1.90 -6.94 0.86
C PHE A 169 -0.60 -6.47 1.53
N ASN A 170 -0.39 -5.16 1.59
CA ASN A 170 0.78 -4.57 2.23
C ASN A 170 0.45 -4.20 3.67
N TYR A 171 1.44 -4.28 4.55
CA TYR A 171 1.32 -3.80 5.92
C TYR A 171 1.45 -2.27 6.03
N ASP A 172 2.13 -1.64 5.07
CA ASP A 172 2.38 -0.20 5.06
C ASP A 172 1.10 0.62 4.82
N ARG A 173 1.17 1.89 5.19
CA ARG A 173 0.07 2.85 5.17
C ARG A 173 0.34 3.97 4.16
N MET A 174 1.24 3.76 3.21
CA MET A 174 1.74 4.81 2.34
C MET A 174 0.63 5.46 1.51
N LEU A 175 -0.26 4.66 0.92
CA LEU A 175 -1.39 5.22 0.16
C LEU A 175 -2.36 5.96 1.08
N GLU A 176 -2.73 5.37 2.22
CA GLU A 176 -3.63 5.99 3.19
C GLU A 176 -3.09 7.35 3.65
N GLN A 177 -1.80 7.41 4.01
CA GLN A 177 -1.13 8.66 4.34
C GLN A 177 -1.19 9.65 3.19
N SER A 178 -0.90 9.22 1.95
CA SER A 178 -0.91 10.11 0.78
C SER A 178 -2.30 10.74 0.56
N LEU A 179 -3.37 9.98 0.80
CA LEU A 179 -4.75 10.47 0.73
C LEU A 179 -5.06 11.45 1.86
N VAL A 180 -4.64 11.15 3.10
CA VAL A 180 -4.81 12.03 4.26
C VAL A 180 -4.07 13.36 4.07
N GLU A 181 -2.83 13.31 3.58
CA GLU A 181 -2.02 14.51 3.29
C GLU A 181 -2.63 15.34 2.17
N HIS A 182 -3.06 14.69 1.08
CA HIS A 182 -3.72 15.39 -0.02
C HIS A 182 -4.97 16.12 0.48
N TYR A 183 -5.82 15.43 1.24
CA TYR A 183 -7.04 15.99 1.79
C TYR A 183 -6.76 17.18 2.74
N TYR A 184 -5.76 17.05 3.62
CA TYR A 184 -5.39 18.13 4.52
C TYR A 184 -4.85 19.37 3.79
N HIS A 185 -4.03 19.17 2.76
CA HIS A 185 -3.31 20.27 2.11
C HIS A 185 -4.09 20.98 1.00
N ASN A 186 -5.03 20.30 0.33
CA ASN A 186 -5.73 20.87 -0.84
C ASN A 186 -7.06 21.56 -0.50
N TYR A 187 -7.59 21.41 0.72
CA TYR A 187 -8.88 21.99 1.10
C TYR A 187 -8.73 22.95 2.28
N ASP A 188 -8.97 24.24 2.03
CA ASP A 188 -8.78 25.31 3.02
C ASP A 188 -9.65 25.15 4.26
N ASN A 189 -10.89 24.70 4.08
CA ASN A 189 -11.82 24.47 5.18
C ASN A 189 -11.43 23.25 6.03
N VAL A 190 -10.72 22.28 5.44
CA VAL A 190 -10.12 21.16 6.18
C VAL A 190 -8.92 21.66 6.99
N ARG A 191 -8.00 22.38 6.34
CA ARG A 191 -6.78 22.90 6.97
C ARG A 191 -7.06 23.88 8.11
N ASN A 192 -8.06 24.74 7.94
CA ASN A 192 -8.40 25.79 8.89
C ASN A 192 -9.53 25.41 9.86
N GLY A 193 -10.20 24.28 9.63
CA GLY A 193 -11.34 23.81 10.41
C GLY A 193 -10.99 22.84 11.54
N ASP A 194 -12.01 22.14 12.03
CA ASP A 194 -11.85 21.04 12.99
C ASP A 194 -11.35 19.79 12.26
N TRP A 195 -10.02 19.65 12.23
CA TRP A 195 -9.38 18.53 11.54
C TRP A 195 -9.78 17.17 12.12
N GLN A 196 -10.13 17.06 13.41
CA GLN A 196 -10.52 15.75 13.96
C GLN A 196 -11.81 15.26 13.29
N ASN A 197 -12.84 16.11 13.23
CA ASN A 197 -14.08 15.78 12.53
C ASN A 197 -13.84 15.55 11.03
N LYS A 198 -12.99 16.35 10.39
CA LYS A 198 -12.66 16.18 8.96
C LYS A 198 -11.90 14.89 8.66
N TYR A 199 -11.03 14.47 9.55
CA TYR A 199 -10.34 13.20 9.44
C TYR A 199 -11.32 12.03 9.63
N GLU A 200 -12.28 12.15 10.54
CA GLU A 200 -13.35 11.15 10.71
C GLU A 200 -14.22 11.05 9.45
N GLU A 201 -14.66 12.18 8.87
CA GLU A 201 -15.37 12.22 7.58
C GLU A 201 -14.59 11.51 6.46
N LEU A 202 -13.27 11.78 6.36
CA LEU A 202 -12.41 11.10 5.40
C LEU A 202 -12.33 9.59 5.67
N GLN A 203 -12.15 9.19 6.92
CA GLN A 203 -12.04 7.77 7.31
C GLN A 203 -13.34 7.01 7.06
N GLU A 204 -14.50 7.65 7.22
CA GLU A 204 -15.80 7.06 6.84
C GLU A 204 -15.93 6.90 5.32
N ALA A 205 -15.43 7.85 4.53
CA ALA A 205 -15.39 7.74 3.08
C ALA A 205 -14.41 6.64 2.61
N LEU A 206 -13.27 6.50 3.29
CA LEU A 206 -12.22 5.52 3.00
C LEU A 206 -12.64 4.09 3.40
N SER A 207 -12.76 3.20 2.41
CA SER A 207 -12.98 1.76 2.65
C SER A 207 -11.68 0.98 2.44
N PHE A 208 -10.74 1.12 3.39
CA PHE A 208 -9.51 0.31 3.39
C PHE A 208 -9.73 -1.04 4.08
N ARG A 209 -9.26 -2.10 3.43
CA ARG A 209 -9.20 -3.47 3.96
C ARG A 209 -7.79 -3.99 3.81
N TYR A 210 -7.15 -4.25 4.95
CA TYR A 210 -5.82 -4.82 4.99
C TYR A 210 -5.92 -6.33 5.21
N VAL A 211 -5.52 -7.12 4.23
CA VAL A 211 -5.66 -8.58 4.25
C VAL A 211 -4.85 -9.19 5.39
N TYR A 212 -3.60 -8.75 5.55
CA TYR A 212 -2.70 -9.21 6.60
C TYR A 212 -2.57 -8.20 7.76
N GLY A 213 -3.58 -7.35 7.96
CA GLY A 213 -3.51 -6.23 8.90
C GLY A 213 -2.55 -5.12 8.46
N SER A 214 -2.32 -4.14 9.32
CA SER A 214 -1.52 -2.94 8.99
C SER A 214 -0.61 -2.55 10.14
N LEU A 215 0.34 -1.63 9.87
CA LEU A 215 1.19 -1.00 10.89
C LEU A 215 0.42 -0.06 11.85
N GLY A 216 -0.92 -0.07 11.81
CA GLY A 216 -1.80 0.74 12.64
C GLY A 216 -2.56 1.80 11.84
N LYS A 217 -3.21 2.74 12.54
CA LYS A 217 -3.93 3.84 11.89
C LYS A 217 -2.99 4.98 11.48
N CYS A 218 -3.36 5.69 10.43
CA CYS A 218 -2.67 6.88 9.94
C CYS A 218 -3.14 8.17 10.66
N ILE A 219 -2.92 8.27 11.98
CA ILE A 219 -3.39 9.42 12.80
C ILE A 219 -2.33 10.53 12.86
N PRO A 220 -2.59 11.75 12.33
CA PRO A 220 -1.66 12.86 12.50
C PRO A 220 -1.42 13.19 13.98
N LYS A 221 -0.16 13.25 14.42
CA LYS A 221 0.17 13.66 15.80
C LYS A 221 0.13 15.20 15.89
N ASN A 222 -0.50 15.75 16.93
CA ASN A 222 -0.57 17.18 17.26
C ASN A 222 -1.46 18.06 16.36
N ILE A 223 -2.70 17.64 16.21
CA ILE A 223 -3.76 18.44 15.60
C ILE A 223 -4.09 19.60 16.55
N GLY A 224 -3.81 20.85 16.17
CA GLY A 224 -4.27 22.04 16.88
C GLY A 224 -3.18 23.03 17.32
N ASN A 225 -1.89 22.67 17.27
CA ASN A 225 -0.82 23.60 17.65
C ASN A 225 -0.20 24.28 16.42
N ARG A 226 -0.84 25.36 15.93
CA ARG A 226 -0.38 26.13 14.74
C ARG A 226 1.09 26.56 14.79
N SER A 227 1.69 26.64 15.99
CA SER A 227 3.08 27.05 16.20
C SER A 227 4.12 25.94 16.03
N LYS A 228 3.72 24.66 16.05
CA LYS A 228 4.61 23.52 15.81
C LYS A 228 4.16 22.87 14.52
N ARG A 229 5.08 22.77 13.54
CA ARG A 229 4.87 21.95 12.32
C ARG A 229 4.23 20.63 12.76
N GLN A 230 3.08 20.29 12.20
CA GLN A 230 2.43 19.01 12.50
C GLN A 230 3.43 17.89 12.25
N ASN A 231 3.74 17.14 13.29
CA ASN A 231 4.55 15.94 13.17
C ASN A 231 3.62 14.85 12.65
N TYR A 232 3.63 14.61 11.34
CA TYR A 232 3.04 13.38 10.81
C TYR A 232 3.73 12.17 11.42
N ILE A 233 3.03 11.03 11.53
CA ILE A 233 3.55 9.79 12.15
C ILE A 233 4.95 9.43 11.63
N PHE A 234 5.17 9.65 10.34
CA PHE A 234 6.41 9.31 9.65
C PHE A 234 7.59 10.23 10.00
N SER A 235 7.39 11.34 10.71
CA SER A 235 8.46 12.32 10.97
C SER A 235 9.24 12.09 12.25
N GLU A 236 8.72 11.31 13.20
CA GLU A 236 9.36 11.10 14.49
C GLU A 236 10.38 9.95 14.46
N GLN A 237 11.27 9.89 15.46
CA GLN A 237 12.06 8.68 15.69
C GLN A 237 11.10 7.56 16.08
N VAL A 238 11.20 6.41 15.43
CA VAL A 238 10.40 5.22 15.76
C VAL A 238 10.72 4.81 17.20
N LYS A 239 9.72 4.81 18.08
CA LYS A 239 9.89 4.38 19.48
C LYS A 239 9.47 2.94 19.63
N SER A 240 9.91 2.30 20.72
CA SER A 240 9.54 0.91 21.02
C SER A 240 8.03 0.70 21.08
N MET A 241 7.26 1.66 21.61
CA MET A 241 5.79 1.55 21.65
C MET A 241 5.14 1.64 20.26
N ASP A 242 5.73 2.38 19.31
CA ASP A 242 5.26 2.39 17.93
C ASP A 242 5.42 0.99 17.31
N LEU A 243 6.57 0.33 17.57
CA LEU A 243 6.81 -1.06 17.13
C LEU A 243 5.82 -2.05 17.73
N VAL A 244 5.52 -1.93 19.04
CA VAL A 244 4.53 -2.81 19.71
C VAL A 244 3.17 -2.68 19.04
N ASN A 245 2.68 -1.45 18.87
CA ASN A 245 1.37 -1.20 18.28
C ASN A 245 1.31 -1.66 16.81
N SER A 246 2.36 -1.40 16.03
CA SER A 246 2.42 -1.84 14.63
C SER A 246 2.52 -3.36 14.51
N ALA A 247 3.29 -4.03 15.36
CA ALA A 247 3.37 -5.49 15.38
C ALA A 247 2.04 -6.14 15.79
N GLU A 248 1.30 -5.53 16.74
CA GLU A 248 -0.04 -5.99 17.12
C GLU A 248 -1.07 -5.80 15.99
N GLY A 249 -0.89 -4.80 15.13
CA GLY A 249 -1.74 -4.57 13.96
C GLY A 249 -1.52 -5.54 12.79
N ILE A 250 -0.38 -6.22 12.73
CA ILE A 250 -0.10 -7.26 11.73
C ILE A 250 -0.86 -8.54 12.08
N THR A 251 -1.65 -9.04 11.13
CA THR A 251 -2.46 -10.26 11.26
C THR A 251 -1.87 -11.34 10.37
N LEU A 252 -1.63 -12.53 10.94
CA LEU A 252 -1.18 -13.69 10.18
C LEU A 252 -2.41 -14.52 9.85
N ILE A 253 -2.70 -14.72 8.57
CA ILE A 253 -3.78 -15.60 8.16
C ILE A 253 -3.32 -17.05 8.36
N ARG A 254 -3.92 -17.71 9.34
CA ARG A 254 -3.90 -19.17 9.52
C ARG A 254 -5.03 -19.84 8.73
N ASN A 255 -4.86 -21.14 8.46
CA ASN A 255 -5.82 -21.96 7.70
C ASN A 255 -7.20 -22.11 8.37
N ASP A 256 -7.37 -21.65 9.61
CA ASP A 256 -8.57 -21.79 10.44
C ASP A 256 -9.39 -20.50 10.58
N HIS A 257 -9.02 -19.40 9.90
CA HIS A 257 -9.78 -18.15 10.05
C HIS A 257 -11.18 -18.23 9.45
N GLU A 258 -12.12 -17.64 10.21
CA GLU A 258 -13.43 -17.20 9.73
C GLU A 258 -13.26 -16.54 8.37
N GLU A 259 -14.02 -17.02 7.37
CA GLU A 259 -13.96 -16.52 6.01
C GLU A 259 -14.10 -14.99 6.02
N LEU A 260 -12.99 -14.29 5.74
CA LEU A 260 -13.04 -12.87 5.48
C LEU A 260 -13.97 -12.67 4.28
N ASP A 261 -15.07 -11.95 4.52
CA ASP A 261 -16.08 -11.71 3.49
C ASP A 261 -15.56 -10.69 2.47
N TYR A 262 -14.89 -11.20 1.44
CA TYR A 262 -14.46 -10.45 0.26
C TYR A 262 -15.50 -10.47 -0.85
N SER A 263 -16.75 -10.89 -0.59
CA SER A 263 -17.81 -10.93 -1.62
C SER A 263 -18.11 -9.56 -2.24
N PHE A 264 -17.77 -8.46 -1.56
CA PHE A 264 -17.89 -7.11 -2.10
C PHE A 264 -16.96 -6.86 -3.30
N ILE A 265 -15.84 -7.58 -3.40
CA ILE A 265 -14.91 -7.49 -4.53
C ILE A 265 -15.61 -7.99 -5.79
N ASN A 266 -16.25 -9.15 -5.73
CA ASN A 266 -16.97 -9.76 -6.85
C ASN A 266 -18.23 -8.96 -7.25
N LYS A 267 -18.73 -8.08 -6.37
CA LYS A 267 -19.82 -7.14 -6.68
C LYS A 267 -19.34 -5.83 -7.34
N SER A 268 -18.04 -5.60 -7.41
CA SER A 268 -17.49 -4.42 -8.06
C SER A 268 -17.65 -4.51 -9.57
N LYS A 269 -17.83 -3.39 -10.27
CA LYS A 269 -17.84 -3.37 -11.74
C LYS A 269 -16.44 -3.44 -12.32
N ASN A 270 -15.50 -2.74 -11.67
CA ASN A 270 -14.09 -2.69 -12.05
C ASN A 270 -13.19 -3.08 -10.88
N ILE A 271 -12.18 -3.88 -11.16
CA ILE A 271 -11.13 -4.27 -10.21
C ILE A 271 -9.77 -3.88 -10.80
N PHE A 272 -8.99 -3.10 -10.06
CA PHE A 272 -7.66 -2.65 -10.45
C PHE A 272 -6.60 -3.28 -9.54
N CYS A 273 -5.76 -4.15 -10.05
CA CYS A 273 -4.66 -4.78 -9.32
C CYS A 273 -3.34 -4.08 -9.63
N LEU A 274 -2.76 -3.42 -8.62
CA LEU A 274 -1.49 -2.71 -8.72
C LEU A 274 -0.41 -3.45 -7.93
N GLY A 275 0.67 -3.87 -8.60
CA GLY A 275 1.82 -4.55 -7.98
C GLY A 275 1.47 -5.82 -7.20
N PHE A 276 0.39 -6.49 -7.60
CA PHE A 276 -0.15 -7.69 -6.95
C PHE A 276 0.45 -8.95 -7.60
N SER A 277 0.90 -9.91 -6.80
CA SER A 277 1.64 -11.09 -7.28
C SER A 277 0.77 -12.22 -7.83
N PHE A 278 -0.55 -12.19 -7.60
CA PHE A 278 -1.48 -13.27 -8.00
C PHE A 278 -1.08 -14.66 -7.47
N ASP A 279 -0.46 -14.71 -6.29
CA ASP A 279 -0.23 -15.97 -5.58
C ASP A 279 -1.57 -16.72 -5.35
N GLU A 280 -1.54 -18.04 -5.44
CA GLU A 280 -2.75 -18.86 -5.39
C GLU A 280 -3.51 -18.70 -4.07
N ASP A 281 -2.80 -18.51 -2.96
CA ASP A 281 -3.45 -18.33 -1.65
C ASP A 281 -4.12 -16.97 -1.56
N ASN A 282 -3.52 -15.92 -2.15
CA ASN A 282 -4.16 -14.61 -2.25
C ASN A 282 -5.40 -14.63 -3.13
N LEU A 283 -5.37 -15.37 -4.25
CA LEU A 283 -6.51 -15.52 -5.13
C LEU A 283 -7.68 -16.23 -4.44
N LYS A 284 -7.39 -17.33 -3.72
CA LYS A 284 -8.39 -18.05 -2.91
C LYS A 284 -8.98 -17.14 -1.84
N LEU A 285 -8.15 -16.37 -1.14
CA LEU A 285 -8.60 -15.45 -0.10
C LEU A 285 -9.60 -14.42 -0.64
N LEU A 286 -9.29 -13.82 -1.79
CA LEU A 286 -10.19 -12.83 -2.39
C LEU A 286 -11.45 -13.45 -2.99
N LYS A 287 -11.51 -14.78 -3.14
CA LYS A 287 -12.46 -15.48 -4.03
C LYS A 287 -12.51 -14.80 -5.40
N LEU A 288 -11.38 -14.22 -5.80
CA LEU A 288 -11.23 -13.59 -7.09
C LEU A 288 -11.26 -14.74 -8.08
N LEU A 289 -12.03 -14.59 -9.17
CA LEU A 289 -12.30 -15.63 -10.17
C LEU A 289 -13.49 -16.56 -9.86
N GLU A 290 -14.20 -16.34 -8.76
CA GLU A 290 -15.40 -17.10 -8.42
C GLU A 290 -16.66 -16.24 -8.67
N GLY A 291 -17.60 -16.75 -9.47
CA GLY A 291 -18.87 -16.08 -9.78
C GLY A 291 -19.32 -16.20 -11.23
N GLU A 292 -20.63 -15.99 -11.47
CA GLU A 292 -21.22 -16.03 -12.82
C GLU A 292 -20.96 -14.74 -13.61
N GLU A 293 -21.03 -13.58 -12.95
CA GLU A 293 -20.69 -12.29 -13.54
C GLU A 293 -19.27 -11.87 -13.16
N MET A 294 -18.40 -11.75 -14.16
CA MET A 294 -17.01 -11.37 -13.95
C MET A 294 -16.83 -9.85 -14.08
N PRO A 295 -16.25 -9.17 -13.08
CA PRO A 295 -15.91 -7.77 -13.16
C PRO A 295 -14.84 -7.50 -14.22
N SER A 296 -14.74 -6.24 -14.66
CA SER A 296 -13.62 -5.81 -15.50
C SER A 296 -12.35 -5.79 -14.66
N LEU A 297 -11.37 -6.63 -14.99
CA LEU A 297 -10.09 -6.70 -14.30
C LEU A 297 -9.01 -5.92 -15.07
N TYR A 298 -8.27 -5.09 -14.34
CA TYR A 298 -7.13 -4.30 -14.83
C TYR A 298 -5.91 -4.67 -13.99
N VAL A 299 -4.79 -4.98 -14.61
CA VAL A 299 -3.61 -5.51 -13.91
C VAL A 299 -2.33 -4.86 -14.41
N THR A 300 -1.44 -4.51 -13.48
CA THR A 300 -0.04 -4.23 -13.80
C THR A 300 0.74 -5.55 -13.89
N SER A 301 1.37 -5.84 -15.03
CA SER A 301 2.09 -7.11 -15.23
C SER A 301 3.60 -7.07 -14.97
N LEU A 302 4.17 -5.89 -14.66
CA LEU A 302 5.61 -5.78 -14.43
C LEU A 302 6.05 -6.72 -13.30
N GLY A 303 6.98 -7.62 -13.60
CA GLY A 303 7.48 -8.62 -12.65
C GLY A 303 6.62 -9.88 -12.53
N LEU A 304 5.51 -9.99 -13.25
CA LEU A 304 4.74 -11.25 -13.31
C LEU A 304 5.38 -12.22 -14.31
N GLU A 305 5.40 -13.51 -13.94
CA GLU A 305 5.82 -14.58 -14.84
C GLU A 305 4.81 -14.77 -15.99
N GLU A 306 5.31 -15.17 -17.16
CA GLU A 306 4.47 -15.40 -18.34
C GLU A 306 3.39 -16.46 -18.12
N GLY A 307 3.67 -17.45 -17.26
CA GLY A 307 2.67 -18.45 -16.84
C GLY A 307 1.50 -17.84 -16.06
N VAL A 308 1.77 -16.85 -15.19
CA VAL A 308 0.72 -16.13 -14.44
C VAL A 308 -0.11 -15.28 -15.40
N ILE A 309 0.53 -14.56 -16.32
CA ILE A 309 -0.16 -13.75 -17.34
C ILE A 309 -1.05 -14.64 -18.20
N SER A 310 -0.54 -15.79 -18.67
CA SER A 310 -1.30 -16.75 -19.49
C SER A 310 -2.50 -17.35 -18.73
N LYS A 311 -2.35 -17.64 -17.44
CA LYS A 311 -3.46 -18.09 -16.57
C LYS A 311 -4.55 -17.02 -16.45
N LEU A 312 -4.16 -15.75 -16.30
CA LEU A 312 -5.10 -14.62 -16.26
C LEU A 312 -5.80 -14.46 -17.62
N ASP A 313 -5.07 -14.64 -18.72
CA ASP A 313 -5.61 -14.50 -20.07
C ASP A 313 -6.66 -15.56 -20.40
N GLY A 314 -6.34 -16.83 -20.12
CA GLY A 314 -7.25 -17.94 -20.37
C GLY A 314 -8.55 -17.87 -19.54
N ARG A 315 -8.52 -17.23 -18.36
CA ARG A 315 -9.70 -17.11 -17.49
C ARG A 315 -10.55 -15.89 -17.78
N TYR A 316 -9.95 -14.74 -18.13
CA TYR A 316 -10.70 -13.50 -18.32
C TYR A 316 -11.17 -13.24 -19.75
N ASN A 317 -10.84 -14.09 -20.73
CA ASN A 317 -11.08 -13.80 -22.16
C ASN A 317 -10.59 -12.38 -22.49
N THR A 318 -9.39 -12.07 -22.01
CA THR A 318 -8.75 -10.78 -22.23
C THR A 318 -8.22 -10.76 -23.65
N TYR A 319 -8.70 -9.79 -24.41
CA TYR A 319 -8.21 -9.54 -25.76
C TYR A 319 -6.95 -8.67 -25.61
N LEU A 320 -5.79 -9.31 -25.74
CA LEU A 320 -4.52 -8.64 -25.99
C LEU A 320 -4.48 -8.28 -27.48
N ASP A 321 -4.93 -7.08 -27.85
CA ASP A 321 -4.66 -6.53 -29.18
C ASP A 321 -3.21 -6.03 -29.19
N TYR A 322 -2.31 -6.86 -29.70
CA TYR A 322 -0.93 -6.49 -29.98
C TYR A 322 -0.94 -5.60 -31.23
N LYS A 323 -0.76 -4.28 -31.06
CA LYS A 323 -0.23 -3.47 -32.15
C LYS A 323 1.27 -3.39 -32.03
N GLU A 324 1.92 -4.12 -32.93
CA GLU A 324 3.35 -4.13 -33.20
C GLU A 324 3.93 -2.71 -33.21
N THR A 325 4.66 -2.37 -32.16
CA THR A 325 5.93 -1.63 -32.16
C THR A 325 6.14 -1.20 -30.72
N LEU A 326 6.92 -1.95 -29.93
CA LEU A 326 7.82 -1.54 -28.82
C LEU A 326 8.26 -2.73 -27.96
N ALA A 327 9.39 -2.54 -27.28
CA ALA A 327 10.14 -3.57 -26.55
C ALA A 327 9.36 -4.28 -25.42
N PRO A 328 9.75 -5.51 -25.03
CA PRO A 328 8.88 -6.49 -24.36
C PRO A 328 8.55 -6.25 -22.87
N SER A 329 8.75 -5.06 -22.29
CA SER A 329 8.85 -4.94 -20.83
C SER A 329 7.56 -4.68 -20.04
N HIS A 330 6.40 -4.36 -20.63
CA HIS A 330 5.18 -4.05 -19.85
C HIS A 330 3.90 -4.40 -20.62
N ARG A 331 3.00 -5.23 -20.05
CA ARG A 331 1.70 -5.63 -20.64
C ARG A 331 0.53 -5.16 -19.75
N ILE A 332 -0.47 -4.49 -20.31
CA ILE A 332 -1.75 -4.24 -19.60
C ILE A 332 -2.80 -5.09 -20.30
N VAL A 333 -3.36 -6.06 -19.55
CA VAL A 333 -4.28 -7.07 -20.06
C VAL A 333 -5.72 -6.56 -19.92
N HIS A 334 -6.54 -6.61 -20.98
CA HIS A 334 -7.83 -5.92 -20.97
C HIS A 334 -8.99 -6.62 -21.70
N LYS A 335 -10.22 -6.37 -21.25
CA LYS A 335 -11.47 -6.69 -21.95
C LYS A 335 -12.24 -5.37 -22.16
N ARG A 336 -12.31 -4.95 -23.43
CA ARG A 336 -13.12 -3.86 -24.06
C ARG A 336 -12.52 -2.50 -24.45
N LYS A 337 -11.34 -2.01 -24.06
CA LYS A 337 -10.69 -0.87 -24.80
C LYS A 337 -9.23 -0.60 -24.43
N ILE A 338 -8.27 -0.93 -25.29
CA ILE A 338 -6.84 -0.69 -25.06
C ILE A 338 -6.53 0.82 -25.11
N VAL A 339 -5.71 1.27 -24.16
CA VAL A 339 -4.97 2.54 -24.22
C VAL A 339 -3.48 2.17 -24.26
N ASP A 340 -2.88 2.28 -25.44
CA ASP A 340 -1.46 2.05 -25.68
C ASP A 340 -0.61 3.12 -24.98
N CYS A 341 0.37 2.71 -24.18
CA CYS A 341 1.35 3.62 -23.58
C CYS A 341 2.76 3.18 -23.99
N ASN A 342 3.29 3.93 -24.96
CA ASN A 342 4.53 3.69 -25.67
C ASN A 342 5.74 4.00 -24.76
N VAL A 343 6.60 3.01 -24.49
CA VAL A 343 7.80 3.22 -23.67
C VAL A 343 9.10 2.91 -24.41
N SER A 344 9.68 3.97 -24.98
CA SER A 344 11.11 4.09 -25.23
C SER A 344 11.67 5.27 -24.42
N TYR A 345 11.59 5.21 -23.07
CA TYR A 345 12.05 6.32 -22.22
C TYR A 345 12.26 5.93 -20.73
N PHE A 346 13.01 4.85 -20.43
CA PHE A 346 13.21 4.37 -19.05
C PHE A 346 14.34 5.06 -18.27
N SER A 347 14.20 6.38 -18.14
CA SER A 347 14.81 7.13 -17.03
C SER A 347 13.84 8.16 -16.43
N SER A 348 12.52 8.06 -16.70
CA SER A 348 11.60 9.12 -16.25
C SER A 348 10.14 8.79 -15.90
N HIS A 349 9.55 7.60 -16.07
CA HIS A 349 8.08 7.42 -15.81
C HIS A 349 7.67 6.04 -15.24
N ASN A 350 6.58 6.01 -14.45
CA ASN A 350 6.07 4.92 -13.59
C ASN A 350 4.83 4.19 -14.21
N PRO A 351 4.80 2.85 -14.36
CA PRO A 351 3.80 2.08 -15.15
C PRO A 351 2.40 1.89 -14.54
N SER A 352 2.14 2.50 -13.41
CA SER A 352 0.94 2.31 -12.59
C SER A 352 -0.19 3.30 -12.95
N THR A 353 0.04 4.12 -13.98
CA THR A 353 -0.76 5.27 -14.37
C THR A 353 -1.97 4.97 -15.25
N ASP A 354 -1.91 3.95 -16.10
CA ASP A 354 -2.92 3.74 -17.15
C ASP A 354 -4.12 2.92 -16.70
N ALA A 355 -3.96 2.06 -15.70
CA ALA A 355 -5.07 1.39 -15.05
C ALA A 355 -6.08 2.41 -14.47
N LEU A 356 -5.59 3.49 -13.87
CA LEU A 356 -6.41 4.48 -13.19
C LEU A 356 -7.18 5.42 -14.12
N ARG A 357 -6.73 5.61 -15.37
CA ARG A 357 -7.44 6.47 -16.35
C ARG A 357 -8.83 5.95 -16.72
N ASN A 358 -9.11 4.67 -16.46
CA ASN A 358 -10.40 4.03 -16.75
C ASN A 358 -11.42 4.06 -15.60
N LEU A 359 -11.07 4.65 -14.45
CA LEU A 359 -12.05 4.92 -13.40
C LEU A 359 -13.12 5.88 -13.99
N LYS A 360 -14.35 5.40 -14.14
CA LYS A 360 -15.54 6.24 -14.36
C LYS A 360 -16.23 6.36 -13.01
N LEU A 361 -16.21 7.55 -12.39
CA LEU A 361 -16.84 7.86 -11.10
C LEU A 361 -18.10 8.72 -11.24
#